data_AF-A0A357KVA3-F1
#
_entry.id   AF-A0A357KVA3-F1
#
_cell.length_a   1.000
_cell.length_b   1.000
_cell.length_c   1.000
_cell.angle_alpha   90.00
_cell.angle_beta   90.00
_cell.angle_gamma   90.00
#
_symmetry.space_group_name_H-M   'P 1'
#
loop_
_entity.id
_entity.type
_entity.pdbx_description
1 polymer ?
#
loop_
_entity_poly.entity_id
_entity_poly.type
_entity_poly.pdbx_seq_one_letter_code
_entity_poly.pdbx_strand_id
1 'polypeptide(L)'
;MLSVPKRVVERLVAGIKQYQPVLRTQRDRDVSEADTVTIVKDLLADAFGYDKYSEVSGEHAIRGTRCDLAVKIDGKLRVLLEVKAIGLDLKEVHVKQAIDYAANQGVDWVILTNAVRWILFHVSFAKPIDKEEVADIDLLAVETRKDADLERLYLLTKEGLLKEALAEFRDRKDATSRFMIAAILTQSDAVIAAIRKEVRRVSDILVDSPVIEKVLRSEVIKRELLEGEAATDAAKRYNRAERTSKPRKPMPHQDSTPEDPATSEIDPPNPS
;
A
#
# COMPACT_ATOMS: atom_id res chain seq x y z
N MET A 1 -7.88 5.54 -12.06
CA MET A 1 -6.81 5.06 -12.96
C MET A 1 -5.62 5.96 -12.75
N LEU A 2 -4.41 5.40 -12.61
CA LEU A 2 -3.17 6.17 -12.54
C LEU A 2 -2.88 6.76 -13.93
N SER A 3 -2.61 8.06 -13.98
CA SER A 3 -2.28 8.75 -15.22
C SER A 3 -0.84 8.45 -15.64
N VAL A 4 -0.64 7.31 -16.31
CA VAL A 4 0.65 6.91 -16.87
C VAL A 4 1.01 7.89 -18.01
N PRO A 5 2.13 8.64 -17.94
CA PRO A 5 2.47 9.63 -18.97
C PRO A 5 2.70 8.97 -20.33
N LYS A 6 2.23 9.58 -21.43
CA LYS A 6 2.29 9.00 -22.79
C LYS A 6 3.68 8.48 -23.19
N ARG A 7 4.75 9.26 -22.89
CA ARG A 7 6.16 8.86 -23.14
C ARG A 7 6.56 7.58 -22.38
N VAL A 8 6.00 7.36 -21.19
CA VAL A 8 6.24 6.16 -20.38
C VAL A 8 5.46 4.98 -20.94
N VAL A 9 4.21 5.18 -21.38
CA VAL A 9 3.44 4.16 -22.11
C VAL A 9 4.18 3.72 -23.38
N GLU A 10 4.68 4.67 -24.18
CA GLU A 10 5.45 4.39 -25.41
C GLU A 10 6.72 3.58 -25.12
N ARG A 11 7.47 3.93 -24.07
CA ARG A 11 8.66 3.18 -23.63
C ARG A 11 8.31 1.78 -23.12
N LEU A 12 7.26 1.64 -22.29
CA LEU A 12 6.80 0.34 -21.78
C LEU A 12 6.32 -0.57 -22.92
N VAL A 13 5.56 -0.05 -23.88
CA VAL A 13 5.10 -0.81 -25.06
C VAL A 13 6.29 -1.31 -25.90
N ALA A 14 7.30 -0.47 -26.12
CA ALA A 14 8.51 -0.85 -26.84
C ALA A 14 9.35 -1.89 -26.06
N GLY A 15 9.64 -1.62 -24.79
CA GLY A 15 10.44 -2.48 -23.93
C GLY A 15 9.83 -3.86 -23.73
N ILE A 16 8.55 -3.97 -23.38
CA ILE A 16 7.90 -5.28 -23.21
C ILE A 16 7.89 -6.08 -24.52
N LYS A 17 7.68 -5.42 -25.67
CA LYS A 17 7.78 -6.05 -26.99
C LYS A 17 9.20 -6.56 -27.30
N GLN A 18 10.24 -5.83 -26.89
CA GLN A 18 11.65 -6.21 -27.05
C GLN A 18 12.03 -7.37 -26.12
N TYR A 19 11.62 -7.34 -24.86
CA TYR A 19 12.09 -8.30 -23.84
C TYR A 19 11.24 -9.56 -23.70
N GLN A 20 9.94 -9.59 -24.05
CA GLN A 20 9.15 -10.82 -23.98
C GLN A 20 9.77 -12.01 -24.76
N PRO A 21 10.28 -11.86 -26.00
CA PRO A 21 10.98 -12.94 -26.69
C PRO A 21 12.28 -13.37 -25.99
N VAL A 22 13.06 -12.39 -25.49
CA VAL A 22 14.32 -12.64 -24.76
C VAL A 22 14.04 -13.43 -23.48
N LEU A 23 13.07 -13.01 -22.68
CA LEU A 23 12.67 -13.67 -21.44
C LEU A 23 12.24 -15.13 -21.67
N ARG A 24 11.49 -15.41 -22.74
CA ARG A 24 11.19 -16.80 -23.14
C ARG A 24 12.46 -17.56 -23.47
N THR A 25 13.29 -17.05 -24.39
CA THR A 25 14.53 -17.72 -24.83
C THR A 25 15.52 -17.99 -23.69
N GLN A 26 15.65 -17.07 -22.72
CA GLN A 26 16.58 -17.20 -21.60
C GLN A 26 16.04 -18.12 -20.50
N ARG A 27 14.72 -18.09 -20.25
CA ARG A 27 14.03 -19.06 -19.38
C ARG A 27 14.13 -20.48 -19.94
N ASP A 28 13.90 -20.64 -21.23
CA ASP A 28 13.91 -21.94 -21.92
C ASP A 28 15.34 -22.50 -22.06
N ARG A 29 16.36 -21.74 -21.64
CA ARG A 29 17.78 -22.13 -21.49
C ARG A 29 18.22 -22.31 -20.03
N ASP A 30 17.35 -22.02 -19.07
CA ASP A 30 17.61 -22.01 -17.62
C ASP A 30 18.92 -21.27 -17.22
N VAL A 31 19.06 -20.03 -17.67
CA VAL A 31 20.30 -19.24 -17.44
C VAL A 31 20.49 -18.84 -15.97
N SER A 32 21.75 -18.56 -15.60
CA SER A 32 22.15 -18.36 -14.20
C SER A 32 21.54 -17.12 -13.56
N GLU A 33 21.64 -17.02 -12.23
CA GLU A 33 21.28 -15.81 -11.47
C GLU A 33 22.06 -14.57 -11.98
N ALA A 34 23.34 -14.72 -12.35
CA ALA A 34 24.16 -13.63 -12.89
C ALA A 34 23.73 -13.17 -14.31
N ASP A 35 23.33 -14.12 -15.16
CA ASP A 35 22.73 -13.80 -16.47
C ASP A 35 21.37 -13.10 -16.27
N THR A 36 20.58 -13.60 -15.31
CA THR A 36 19.26 -13.04 -14.97
C THR A 36 19.39 -11.62 -14.40
N VAL A 37 20.37 -11.35 -13.54
CA VAL A 37 20.75 -10.01 -13.07
C VAL A 37 21.10 -9.08 -14.23
N THR A 38 21.74 -9.58 -15.29
CA THR A 38 22.04 -8.79 -16.49
C THR A 38 20.77 -8.41 -17.25
N ILE A 39 19.85 -9.37 -17.45
CA ILE A 39 18.53 -9.11 -18.06
C ILE A 39 17.71 -8.12 -17.23
N VAL A 40 17.77 -8.21 -15.89
CA VAL A 40 17.10 -7.27 -14.96
C VAL A 40 17.68 -5.85 -15.10
N LYS A 41 19.01 -5.68 -15.18
CA LYS A 41 19.64 -4.36 -15.43
C LYS A 41 19.21 -3.76 -16.77
N ASP A 42 19.03 -4.59 -17.79
CA ASP A 42 18.62 -4.15 -19.13
C ASP A 42 17.13 -3.75 -19.16
N LEU A 43 16.26 -4.53 -18.52
CA LEU A 43 14.84 -4.17 -18.30
C LEU A 43 14.68 -2.85 -17.51
N LEU A 44 15.49 -2.67 -16.47
CA LEU A 44 15.53 -1.43 -15.68
C LEU A 44 15.85 -0.21 -16.55
N ALA A 45 16.82 -0.33 -17.47
CA ALA A 45 17.17 0.75 -18.39
C ALA A 45 16.11 0.97 -19.47
N ASP A 46 15.94 -0.01 -20.36
CA ASP A 46 15.24 0.15 -21.63
C ASP A 46 13.72 0.29 -21.46
N ALA A 47 13.12 -0.50 -20.56
CA ALA A 47 11.68 -0.47 -20.31
C ALA A 47 11.33 0.50 -19.16
N PHE A 48 12.01 0.38 -18.02
CA PHE A 48 11.62 1.09 -16.79
C PHE A 48 12.24 2.48 -16.62
N GLY A 49 13.26 2.83 -17.42
CA GLY A 49 13.76 4.21 -17.57
C GLY A 49 14.77 4.68 -16.54
N TYR A 50 15.46 3.76 -15.86
CA TYR A 50 16.58 4.08 -14.97
C TYR A 50 17.88 4.27 -15.75
N ASP A 51 18.78 5.13 -15.26
CA ASP A 51 20.13 5.18 -15.80
C ASP A 51 20.98 4.01 -15.28
N LYS A 52 21.45 3.17 -16.20
CA LYS A 52 22.18 1.92 -15.91
C LYS A 52 23.55 2.13 -15.23
N TYR A 53 24.10 3.34 -15.28
CA TYR A 53 25.46 3.65 -14.80
C TYR A 53 25.46 4.47 -13.50
N SER A 54 24.45 5.30 -13.29
CA SER A 54 24.36 6.24 -12.16
C SER A 54 23.22 5.92 -11.18
N GLU A 55 22.18 5.21 -11.61
CA GLU A 55 21.02 4.90 -10.76
C GLU A 55 20.91 3.40 -10.40
N VAL A 56 21.27 2.50 -11.33
CA VAL A 56 21.27 1.04 -11.08
C VAL A 56 22.65 0.59 -10.59
N SER A 57 22.81 0.47 -9.28
CA SER A 57 24.04 -0.07 -8.66
C SER A 57 23.93 -1.57 -8.38
N GLY A 58 25.00 -2.33 -8.64
CA GLY A 58 25.14 -3.73 -8.23
C GLY A 58 26.02 -3.88 -6.98
N GLU A 59 25.87 -5.00 -6.27
CA GLU A 59 26.62 -5.33 -5.04
C GLU A 59 26.70 -4.22 -3.97
N HIS A 60 25.58 -3.85 -3.33
CA HIS A 60 25.68 -2.99 -2.15
C HIS A 60 26.09 -3.79 -0.90
N ALA A 61 27.38 -4.10 -0.80
CA ALA A 61 27.97 -4.86 0.30
C ALA A 61 27.88 -4.08 1.63
N ILE A 62 26.94 -4.49 2.51
CA ILE A 62 26.77 -3.92 3.84
C ILE A 62 26.67 -5.06 4.87
N ARG A 63 27.64 -5.09 5.80
CA ARG A 63 27.60 -5.89 7.05
C ARG A 63 27.27 -7.39 6.90
N GLY A 64 27.72 -8.03 5.82
CA GLY A 64 27.72 -9.49 5.68
C GLY A 64 26.58 -10.10 4.85
N THR A 65 25.61 -9.30 4.41
CA THR A 65 24.56 -9.72 3.46
C THR A 65 24.54 -8.75 2.26
N ARG A 66 24.14 -9.24 1.09
CA ARG A 66 24.08 -8.48 -0.16
C ARG A 66 22.70 -8.67 -0.79
N CYS A 67 22.11 -7.57 -1.26
CA CYS A 67 21.11 -7.59 -2.32
C CYS A 67 21.83 -7.48 -3.68
N ASP A 68 21.27 -8.06 -4.74
CA ASP A 68 21.91 -8.07 -6.06
C ASP A 68 22.01 -6.67 -6.67
N LEU A 69 20.91 -5.91 -6.59
CA LEU A 69 20.79 -4.56 -7.15
C LEU A 69 20.15 -3.57 -6.17
N ALA A 70 20.56 -2.33 -6.30
CA ALA A 70 20.05 -1.19 -5.54
C ALA A 70 19.83 0.00 -6.48
N VAL A 71 18.58 0.48 -6.55
CA VAL A 71 18.20 1.68 -7.32
C VAL A 71 18.33 2.91 -6.45
N LYS A 72 19.23 3.82 -6.85
CA LYS A 72 19.50 5.10 -6.19
C LYS A 72 19.10 6.22 -7.14
N ILE A 73 18.27 7.14 -6.68
CA ILE A 73 17.83 8.31 -7.47
C ILE A 73 18.15 9.56 -6.66
N ASP A 74 18.77 10.57 -7.28
CA ASP A 74 19.30 11.76 -6.59
C ASP A 74 20.25 11.41 -5.43
N GLY A 75 21.04 10.34 -5.59
CA GLY A 75 21.93 9.77 -4.56
C GLY A 75 21.22 9.01 -3.43
N LYS A 76 19.90 9.11 -3.29
CA LYS A 76 19.11 8.42 -2.27
C LYS A 76 18.70 7.03 -2.75
N LEU A 77 18.96 6.01 -1.94
CA LEU A 77 18.42 4.66 -2.13
C LEU A 77 16.88 4.71 -2.11
N ARG A 78 16.23 4.14 -3.13
CA ARG A 78 14.76 4.14 -3.28
C ARG A 78 14.17 2.73 -3.28
N VAL A 79 14.79 1.81 -4.01
CA VAL A 79 14.33 0.42 -4.16
C VAL A 79 15.51 -0.52 -4.10
N LEU A 80 15.30 -1.69 -3.50
CA LEU A 80 16.21 -2.81 -3.48
C LEU A 80 15.64 -3.95 -4.31
N LEU A 81 16.48 -4.66 -5.07
CA LEU A 81 16.06 -5.82 -5.84
C LEU A 81 16.87 -7.05 -5.44
N GLU A 82 16.14 -8.07 -5.01
CA GLU A 82 16.61 -9.45 -4.89
C GLU A 82 16.29 -10.15 -6.21
N VAL A 83 17.31 -10.64 -6.90
CA VAL A 83 17.19 -11.32 -8.20
C VAL A 83 17.47 -12.80 -8.01
N LYS A 84 16.72 -13.65 -8.68
CA LYS A 84 16.92 -15.11 -8.67
C LYS A 84 17.08 -15.63 -10.10
N ALA A 85 17.68 -16.81 -10.27
CA ALA A 85 17.80 -17.46 -11.59
C ALA A 85 16.43 -17.59 -12.29
N ILE A 86 16.40 -17.44 -13.61
CA ILE A 86 15.16 -17.24 -14.39
C ILE A 86 14.17 -18.41 -14.33
N GLY A 87 14.66 -19.65 -14.13
CA GLY A 87 13.83 -20.83 -13.91
C GLY A 87 13.35 -21.05 -12.47
N LEU A 88 13.82 -20.24 -11.50
CA LEU A 88 13.51 -20.43 -10.08
C LEU A 88 12.15 -19.82 -9.69
N ASP A 89 11.31 -20.62 -9.04
CA ASP A 89 10.10 -20.14 -8.36
C ASP A 89 10.45 -19.14 -7.25
N LEU A 90 9.80 -17.96 -7.29
CA LEU A 90 9.87 -16.96 -6.24
C LEU A 90 9.07 -17.42 -5.01
N LYS A 91 9.75 -17.56 -3.86
CA LYS A 91 9.21 -18.12 -2.61
C LYS A 91 9.40 -17.15 -1.44
N GLU A 92 8.54 -17.27 -0.44
CA GLU A 92 8.50 -16.42 0.76
C GLU A 92 9.85 -16.31 1.50
N VAL A 93 10.69 -17.35 1.44
CA VAL A 93 12.06 -17.32 2.01
C VAL A 93 12.96 -16.29 1.32
N HIS A 94 12.83 -16.08 -0.01
CA HIS A 94 13.56 -15.03 -0.73
C HIS A 94 13.03 -13.64 -0.37
N VAL A 95 11.70 -13.52 -0.19
CA VAL A 95 11.05 -12.26 0.24
C VAL A 95 11.60 -11.82 1.60
N LYS A 96 11.79 -12.76 2.53
CA LYS A 96 12.36 -12.45 3.85
C LYS A 96 13.79 -11.88 3.75
N GLN A 97 14.66 -12.48 2.96
CA GLN A 97 16.06 -12.01 2.78
C GLN A 97 16.10 -10.54 2.34
N ALA A 98 15.22 -10.17 1.39
CA ALA A 98 15.13 -8.82 0.86
C ALA A 98 14.55 -7.80 1.87
N ILE A 99 13.54 -8.19 2.66
CA ILE A 99 12.97 -7.35 3.73
C ILE A 99 13.97 -7.13 4.86
N ASP A 100 14.66 -8.18 5.30
CA ASP A 100 15.64 -8.08 6.39
C ASP A 100 16.75 -7.07 6.03
N TYR A 101 17.15 -6.97 4.76
CA TYR A 101 18.04 -5.90 4.28
C TYR A 101 17.36 -4.51 4.29
N ALA A 102 16.16 -4.41 3.70
CA ALA A 102 15.44 -3.13 3.57
C ALA A 102 15.12 -2.47 4.93
N ALA A 103 14.76 -3.28 5.92
CA ALA A 103 14.60 -2.88 7.32
C ALA A 103 15.88 -2.30 7.93
N ASN A 104 17.05 -2.87 7.58
CA ASN A 104 18.35 -2.39 8.05
C ASN A 104 18.85 -1.11 7.34
N GLN A 105 18.30 -0.77 6.17
CA GLN A 105 18.66 0.47 5.44
C GLN A 105 17.61 1.58 5.53
N GLY A 106 16.42 1.32 6.09
CA GLY A 106 15.32 2.29 6.10
C GLY A 106 14.78 2.55 4.69
N VAL A 107 14.55 1.48 3.92
CA VAL A 107 14.06 1.54 2.54
C VAL A 107 12.66 0.92 2.46
N ASP A 108 11.68 1.74 2.10
CA ASP A 108 10.26 1.37 2.12
C ASP A 108 9.86 0.37 1.03
N TRP A 109 10.73 0.12 0.03
CA TRP A 109 10.39 -0.60 -1.20
C TRP A 109 11.39 -1.68 -1.60
N VAL A 110 10.85 -2.87 -1.87
CA VAL A 110 11.60 -4.08 -2.25
C VAL A 110 10.97 -4.71 -3.48
N ILE A 111 11.79 -5.16 -4.43
CA ILE A 111 11.38 -6.02 -5.54
C ILE A 111 12.05 -7.39 -5.38
N LEU A 112 11.27 -8.46 -5.52
CA LEU A 112 11.77 -9.81 -5.76
C LEU A 112 11.48 -10.19 -7.22
N THR A 113 12.49 -10.63 -7.96
CA THR A 113 12.32 -10.96 -9.39
C THR A 113 13.19 -12.11 -9.89
N ASN A 114 12.72 -12.82 -10.92
CA ASN A 114 13.51 -13.74 -11.74
C ASN A 114 13.54 -13.28 -13.22
N ALA A 115 13.50 -11.96 -13.44
CA ALA A 115 13.29 -11.26 -14.72
C ALA A 115 11.94 -11.50 -15.41
N VAL A 116 11.33 -12.69 -15.28
CA VAL A 116 9.98 -13.01 -15.79
C VAL A 116 8.92 -12.43 -14.87
N ARG A 117 8.94 -12.80 -13.59
CA ARG A 117 8.00 -12.34 -12.56
C ARG A 117 8.64 -11.24 -11.71
N TRP A 118 7.87 -10.21 -11.38
CA TRP A 118 8.28 -9.05 -10.61
C TRP A 118 7.27 -8.80 -9.50
N ILE A 119 7.70 -8.97 -8.25
CA ILE A 119 6.86 -8.82 -7.06
C ILE A 119 7.37 -7.62 -6.26
N LEU A 120 6.57 -6.55 -6.20
CA LEU A 120 6.85 -5.31 -5.47
C LEU A 120 6.21 -5.35 -4.09
N PHE A 121 7.03 -5.17 -3.05
CA PHE A 121 6.63 -5.10 -1.65
C PHE A 121 6.86 -3.69 -1.08
N HIS A 122 5.91 -3.25 -0.26
CA HIS A 122 6.07 -2.13 0.67
C HIS A 122 6.47 -2.67 2.05
N VAL A 123 7.50 -2.07 2.67
CA VAL A 123 8.03 -2.46 3.98
C VAL A 123 7.65 -1.41 5.02
N SER A 124 7.01 -1.85 6.10
CA SER A 124 6.56 -1.00 7.20
C SER A 124 7.40 -1.28 8.46
N PHE A 125 8.17 -0.29 8.93
CA PHE A 125 9.07 -0.41 10.11
C PHE A 125 8.33 -0.41 11.46
N ALA A 126 7.26 -1.18 11.55
CA ALA A 126 6.58 -1.52 12.80
C ALA A 126 7.45 -2.44 13.68
N LYS A 127 6.90 -2.88 14.81
CA LYS A 127 7.51 -3.91 15.67
C LYS A 127 6.46 -5.01 15.95
N PRO A 128 6.55 -6.19 15.32
CA PRO A 128 7.53 -6.61 14.30
C PRO A 128 7.45 -5.79 12.99
N ILE A 129 8.48 -5.90 12.16
CA ILE A 129 8.48 -5.36 10.80
C ILE A 129 7.37 -6.03 10.01
N ASP A 130 6.60 -5.24 9.27
CA ASP A 130 5.47 -5.68 8.45
C ASP A 130 5.75 -5.45 6.96
N LYS A 131 5.10 -6.23 6.09
CA LYS A 131 5.34 -6.21 4.63
C LYS A 131 4.05 -6.45 3.86
N GLU A 132 3.80 -5.63 2.85
CA GLU A 132 2.64 -5.74 1.99
C GLU A 132 3.07 -5.98 0.54
N GLU A 133 2.58 -7.05 -0.09
CA GLU A 133 2.68 -7.19 -1.55
C GLU A 133 1.80 -6.13 -2.20
N VAL A 134 2.39 -5.17 -2.92
CA VAL A 134 1.66 -4.11 -3.63
C VAL A 134 1.29 -4.58 -5.03
N ALA A 135 2.23 -5.18 -5.78
CA ALA A 135 1.97 -5.72 -7.11
C ALA A 135 2.79 -6.99 -7.41
N ASP A 136 2.19 -7.90 -8.17
CA ASP A 136 2.82 -9.10 -8.75
C ASP A 136 2.53 -9.14 -10.26
N ILE A 137 3.59 -9.21 -11.07
CA ILE A 137 3.55 -8.99 -12.51
C ILE A 137 4.39 -10.06 -13.23
N ASP A 138 3.74 -10.91 -14.03
CA ASP A 138 4.41 -11.77 -15.01
C ASP A 138 4.56 -11.03 -16.35
N LEU A 139 5.78 -10.64 -16.70
CA LEU A 139 6.07 -9.93 -17.95
C LEU A 139 5.78 -10.77 -19.20
N LEU A 140 5.65 -12.10 -19.10
CA LEU A 140 5.27 -12.99 -20.21
C LEU A 140 3.75 -13.10 -20.41
N ALA A 141 2.95 -12.64 -19.44
CA ALA A 141 1.48 -12.60 -19.49
C ALA A 141 0.90 -11.18 -19.67
N VAL A 142 1.71 -10.14 -19.40
CA VAL A 142 1.37 -8.72 -19.63
C VAL A 142 0.92 -8.45 -21.07
N GLU A 143 -0.23 -7.77 -21.21
CA GLU A 143 -0.72 -7.25 -22.48
C GLU A 143 -0.73 -5.71 -22.46
N THR A 144 0.24 -5.07 -23.10
CA THR A 144 0.42 -3.60 -23.14
C THR A 144 -0.68 -2.82 -23.88
N ARG A 145 -1.78 -3.47 -24.25
CA ARG A 145 -3.03 -2.86 -24.74
C ARG A 145 -4.09 -2.70 -23.64
N LYS A 146 -3.83 -3.19 -22.42
CA LYS A 146 -4.70 -3.05 -21.25
C LYS A 146 -4.14 -1.97 -20.33
N ASP A 147 -4.94 -0.95 -20.03
CA ASP A 147 -4.56 0.12 -19.10
C ASP A 147 -4.19 -0.43 -17.71
N ALA A 148 -4.87 -1.49 -17.25
CA ALA A 148 -4.56 -2.15 -15.99
C ALA A 148 -3.16 -2.79 -15.94
N ASP A 149 -2.65 -3.32 -17.06
CA ASP A 149 -1.30 -3.86 -17.12
C ASP A 149 -0.27 -2.71 -17.22
N LEU A 150 -0.58 -1.65 -17.96
CA LEU A 150 0.23 -0.43 -18.03
C LEU A 150 0.33 0.28 -16.66
N GLU A 151 -0.75 0.38 -15.89
CA GLU A 151 -0.73 0.91 -14.52
C GLU A 151 0.17 0.08 -13.60
N ARG A 152 0.15 -1.25 -13.72
CA ARG A 152 0.99 -2.15 -12.90
C ARG A 152 2.47 -2.05 -13.31
N LEU A 153 2.76 -2.04 -14.61
CA LEU A 153 4.12 -1.78 -15.13
C LEU A 153 4.66 -0.42 -14.71
N TYR A 154 3.81 0.61 -14.64
CA TYR A 154 4.21 1.97 -14.26
C TYR A 154 4.83 2.03 -12.85
N LEU A 155 4.39 1.16 -11.94
CA LEU A 155 4.96 1.02 -10.59
C LEU A 155 6.45 0.63 -10.59
N LEU A 156 6.90 -0.10 -11.62
CA LEU A 156 8.32 -0.48 -11.77
C LEU A 156 9.17 0.63 -12.39
N THR A 157 8.56 1.69 -12.95
CA THR A 157 9.28 2.76 -13.68
C THR A 157 9.86 3.83 -12.76
N LYS A 158 10.94 4.48 -13.21
CA LYS A 158 11.54 5.63 -12.55
C LYS A 158 10.51 6.73 -12.26
N GLU A 159 9.66 7.04 -13.22
CA GLU A 159 8.59 8.02 -13.08
C GLU A 159 7.42 7.56 -12.20
N GLY A 160 7.35 6.27 -11.86
CA GLY A 160 6.46 5.69 -10.86
C GLY A 160 7.04 5.79 -9.45
N LEU A 161 8.33 5.49 -9.26
CA LEU A 161 9.03 5.63 -7.97
C LEU A 161 9.20 7.09 -7.51
N LEU A 162 9.40 8.01 -8.45
CA LEU A 162 9.65 9.42 -8.14
C LEU A 162 8.39 10.21 -7.79
N LYS A 163 7.21 9.70 -8.14
CA LYS A 163 5.93 10.25 -7.71
C LYS A 163 5.40 9.45 -6.53
N GLU A 164 4.38 9.97 -5.88
CA GLU A 164 3.55 9.23 -4.93
C GLU A 164 2.72 8.10 -5.61
N ALA A 165 2.98 7.73 -6.86
CA ALA A 165 2.22 6.75 -7.63
C ALA A 165 2.22 5.34 -6.99
N LEU A 166 3.30 4.96 -6.29
CA LEU A 166 3.32 3.73 -5.49
C LEU A 166 2.38 3.80 -4.29
N ALA A 167 2.38 4.93 -3.56
CA ALA A 167 1.48 5.16 -2.44
C ALA A 167 0.03 5.28 -2.93
N GLU A 168 -0.24 6.01 -4.01
CA GLU A 168 -1.57 6.15 -4.62
C GLU A 168 -2.13 4.80 -5.10
N PHE A 169 -1.29 3.94 -5.71
CA PHE A 169 -1.71 2.58 -6.09
C PHE A 169 -2.03 1.73 -4.85
N ARG A 170 -1.17 1.78 -3.83
CA ARG A 170 -1.32 1.05 -2.57
C ARG A 170 -2.58 1.50 -1.81
N ASP A 171 -2.75 2.80 -1.59
CA ASP A 171 -3.90 3.36 -0.88
C ASP A 171 -5.21 3.12 -1.66
N ARG A 172 -5.18 3.11 -3.00
CA ARG A 172 -6.32 2.71 -3.82
C ARG A 172 -6.62 1.20 -3.73
N LYS A 173 -5.59 0.35 -3.66
CA LYS A 173 -5.72 -1.11 -3.43
C LYS A 173 -6.30 -1.40 -2.04
N ASP A 174 -5.88 -0.64 -1.03
CA ASP A 174 -6.41 -0.67 0.33
C ASP A 174 -7.87 -0.19 0.38
N ALA A 175 -8.18 0.95 -0.23
CA ALA A 175 -9.53 1.53 -0.23
C ALA A 175 -10.54 0.67 -1.00
N THR A 176 -10.12 0.01 -2.07
CA THR A 176 -10.97 -0.93 -2.85
C THR A 176 -10.86 -2.39 -2.37
N SER A 177 -10.10 -2.65 -1.30
CA SER A 177 -9.94 -3.99 -0.73
C SER A 177 -11.27 -4.58 -0.29
N ARG A 178 -11.53 -5.84 -0.66
CA ARG A 178 -12.71 -6.60 -0.23
C ARG A 178 -12.94 -6.56 1.29
N PHE A 179 -11.86 -6.50 2.08
CA PHE A 179 -11.91 -6.40 3.53
C PHE A 179 -12.29 -4.99 4.01
N MET A 180 -11.82 -3.94 3.33
CA MET A 180 -12.19 -2.55 3.61
C MET A 180 -13.67 -2.30 3.30
N ILE A 181 -14.15 -2.77 2.16
CA ILE A 181 -15.57 -2.68 1.78
C ILE A 181 -16.45 -3.48 2.75
N ALA A 182 -16.04 -4.69 3.15
CA ALA A 182 -16.75 -5.48 4.17
C ALA A 182 -16.77 -4.80 5.55
N ALA A 183 -15.67 -4.14 5.95
CA ALA A 183 -15.62 -3.36 7.18
C ALA A 183 -16.59 -2.16 7.13
N ILE A 184 -16.56 -1.37 6.05
CA ILE A 184 -17.46 -0.23 5.84
C ILE A 184 -18.94 -0.68 5.87
N LEU A 185 -19.30 -1.74 5.15
CA LEU A 185 -20.67 -2.27 5.12
C LEU A 185 -21.17 -2.71 6.50
N THR A 186 -20.30 -3.21 7.37
CA THR A 186 -20.69 -3.85 8.65
C THR A 186 -20.40 -3.02 9.90
N GLN A 187 -19.82 -1.82 9.74
CA GLN A 187 -19.37 -0.95 10.85
C GLN A 187 -19.64 0.55 10.60
N SER A 188 -20.27 0.93 9.48
CA SER A 188 -20.65 2.32 9.22
C SER A 188 -22.13 2.54 9.47
N ASP A 189 -22.44 3.25 10.57
CA ASP A 189 -23.79 3.69 10.92
C ASP A 189 -24.50 4.37 9.74
N ALA A 190 -23.75 5.17 8.97
CA ALA A 190 -24.25 5.90 7.81
C ALA A 190 -24.62 4.97 6.65
N VAL A 191 -23.81 3.94 6.36
CA VAL A 191 -24.10 2.95 5.31
C VAL A 191 -25.24 2.04 5.73
N ILE A 192 -25.27 1.59 6.99
CA ILE A 192 -26.37 0.79 7.54
C ILE A 192 -27.67 1.58 7.50
N ALA A 193 -27.66 2.87 7.88
CA ALA A 193 -28.81 3.76 7.77
C ALA A 193 -29.25 4.00 6.32
N ALA A 194 -28.31 4.12 5.37
CA ALA A 194 -28.62 4.21 3.94
C ALA A 194 -29.29 2.93 3.42
N ILE A 195 -28.78 1.75 3.78
CA ILE A 195 -29.40 0.46 3.44
C ILE A 195 -30.80 0.36 4.06
N ARG A 196 -31.00 0.71 5.34
CA ARG A 196 -32.33 0.75 5.98
C ARG A 196 -33.31 1.66 5.23
N LYS A 197 -32.86 2.86 4.84
CA LYS A 197 -33.67 3.82 4.08
C LYS A 197 -34.06 3.26 2.72
N GLU A 198 -33.14 2.60 2.03
CA GLU A 198 -33.38 2.03 0.71
C GLU A 198 -34.28 0.78 0.76
N VAL A 199 -34.08 -0.12 1.74
CA VAL A 199 -34.99 -1.24 2.02
C VAL A 199 -36.41 -0.73 2.24
N ARG A 200 -36.60 0.30 3.07
CA ARG A 200 -37.91 0.92 3.26
C ARG A 200 -38.45 1.54 1.95
N ARG A 201 -37.61 2.17 1.13
CA ARG A 201 -38.01 2.77 -0.16
C ARG A 201 -38.51 1.73 -1.18
N VAL A 202 -38.07 0.47 -1.10
CA VAL A 202 -38.44 -0.59 -2.06
C VAL A 202 -39.45 -1.61 -1.52
N SER A 203 -39.78 -1.57 -0.23
CA SER A 203 -40.67 -2.54 0.42
C SER A 203 -41.71 -1.95 1.39
N ASP A 204 -41.66 -0.64 1.64
CA ASP A 204 -42.37 0.10 2.71
C ASP A 204 -42.11 -0.37 4.16
N ILE A 205 -41.41 -1.49 4.37
CA ILE A 205 -41.08 -2.05 5.68
C ILE A 205 -39.93 -1.25 6.32
N LEU A 206 -40.13 -0.83 7.58
CA LEU A 206 -39.05 -0.33 8.42
C LEU A 206 -38.29 -1.50 9.06
N VAL A 207 -37.01 -1.62 8.74
CA VAL A 207 -36.08 -2.60 9.33
C VAL A 207 -35.09 -1.88 10.25
N ASP A 208 -34.62 -2.54 11.31
CA ASP A 208 -33.64 -1.99 12.26
C ASP A 208 -32.18 -2.33 11.95
N SER A 209 -31.25 -1.47 12.42
CA SER A 209 -29.80 -1.60 12.12
C SER A 209 -29.24 -2.97 12.47
N PRO A 210 -29.49 -3.57 13.66
CA PRO A 210 -28.96 -4.88 14.01
C PRO A 210 -29.47 -6.02 13.10
N VAL A 211 -30.63 -5.86 12.45
CA VAL A 211 -31.17 -6.84 11.50
C VAL A 211 -30.40 -6.75 10.18
N ILE A 212 -30.14 -5.54 9.68
CA ILE A 212 -29.30 -5.32 8.49
C ILE A 212 -27.87 -5.80 8.75
N GLU A 213 -27.28 -5.44 9.89
CA GLU A 213 -25.94 -5.90 10.30
C GLU A 213 -25.85 -7.42 10.39
N LYS A 214 -26.88 -8.07 10.96
CA LYS A 214 -26.96 -9.54 11.01
C LYS A 214 -26.94 -10.12 9.60
N VAL A 215 -27.90 -9.76 8.75
CA VAL A 215 -28.03 -10.31 7.38
C VAL A 215 -26.75 -10.06 6.55
N LEU A 216 -26.14 -8.89 6.69
CA LEU A 216 -24.84 -8.61 6.07
C LEU A 216 -23.74 -9.58 6.53
N ARG A 217 -23.70 -9.94 7.82
CA ARG A 217 -22.69 -10.83 8.41
C ARG A 217 -22.99 -12.32 8.26
N SER A 218 -24.26 -12.75 8.19
CA SER A 218 -24.66 -14.16 8.08
C SER A 218 -24.91 -14.65 6.67
N GLU A 219 -25.38 -13.79 5.76
CA GLU A 219 -25.95 -14.21 4.47
C GLU A 219 -25.33 -13.51 3.25
N VAL A 220 -24.92 -12.25 3.36
CA VAL A 220 -24.42 -11.47 2.20
C VAL A 220 -22.90 -11.49 2.08
N ILE A 221 -22.17 -11.25 3.17
CA ILE A 221 -20.71 -11.14 3.16
C ILE A 221 -20.11 -12.50 3.51
N LYS A 222 -19.20 -12.99 2.66
CA LYS A 222 -18.46 -14.22 2.91
C LYS A 222 -17.71 -14.14 4.25
N ARG A 223 -17.80 -15.22 5.04
CA ARG A 223 -17.09 -15.38 6.33
C ARG A 223 -15.59 -15.03 6.26
N GLU A 224 -14.93 -15.38 5.15
CA GLU A 224 -13.52 -15.07 4.86
C GLU A 224 -13.17 -13.57 4.92
N LEU A 225 -14.15 -12.67 4.87
CA LEU A 225 -13.99 -11.20 4.87
C LEU A 225 -14.31 -10.55 6.23
N LEU A 226 -14.80 -11.35 7.18
CA LEU A 226 -15.24 -10.91 8.52
C LEU A 226 -14.31 -11.43 9.62
N GLU A 227 -13.55 -12.49 9.34
CA GLU A 227 -12.64 -13.17 10.26
C GLU A 227 -11.20 -13.16 9.74
N GLY A 228 -10.23 -13.37 10.63
CA GLY A 228 -8.80 -13.39 10.31
C GLY A 228 -8.12 -12.02 10.33
N GLU A 229 -6.82 -12.02 10.08
CA GLU A 229 -5.93 -10.86 10.27
C GLU A 229 -6.26 -9.70 9.31
N ALA A 230 -6.37 -9.96 8.00
CA ALA A 230 -6.71 -8.95 7.01
C ALA A 230 -8.09 -8.28 7.24
N ALA A 231 -9.09 -9.04 7.70
CA ALA A 231 -10.40 -8.49 8.08
C ALA A 231 -10.29 -7.62 9.34
N THR A 232 -9.53 -8.10 10.33
CA THR A 232 -9.27 -7.38 11.59
C THR A 232 -8.53 -6.05 11.34
N ASP A 233 -7.56 -6.04 10.44
CA ASP A 233 -6.76 -4.85 10.14
C ASP A 233 -7.48 -3.85 9.23
N ALA A 234 -8.29 -4.31 8.28
CA ALA A 234 -9.23 -3.45 7.57
C ALA A 234 -10.21 -2.77 8.54
N ALA A 235 -10.75 -3.52 9.53
CA ALA A 235 -11.59 -2.96 10.58
C ALA A 235 -10.84 -1.94 11.45
N LYS A 236 -9.59 -2.22 11.88
CA LYS A 236 -8.75 -1.24 12.62
C LYS A 236 -8.51 0.04 11.80
N ARG A 237 -8.20 -0.09 10.50
CA ARG A 237 -7.94 1.03 9.58
C ARG A 237 -9.20 1.89 9.40
N TYR A 238 -10.35 1.27 9.11
CA TYR A 238 -11.65 1.95 9.03
C TYR A 238 -12.00 2.71 10.33
N ASN A 239 -11.93 2.04 11.49
CA ASN A 239 -12.23 2.67 12.78
C ASN A 239 -11.27 3.80 13.15
N ARG A 240 -10.02 3.78 12.66
CA ARG A 240 -9.07 4.89 12.81
C ARG A 240 -9.49 6.10 11.96
N ALA A 241 -9.89 5.88 10.71
CA ALA A 241 -10.37 6.96 9.83
C ALA A 241 -11.63 7.64 10.37
N GLU A 242 -12.63 6.85 10.81
CA GLU A 242 -13.87 7.34 11.44
C GLU A 242 -13.63 8.20 12.69
N ARG A 243 -12.63 7.87 13.50
CA ARG A 243 -12.28 8.64 14.70
C ARG A 243 -11.57 9.96 14.39
N THR A 244 -10.98 10.08 13.20
CA THR A 244 -10.32 11.30 12.72
C THR A 244 -11.30 12.19 11.94
N SER A 245 -12.28 11.61 11.24
CA SER A 245 -13.30 12.35 10.48
C SER A 245 -14.37 12.99 11.39
N LYS A 246 -14.72 12.33 12.50
CA LYS A 246 -15.69 12.86 13.47
C LYS A 246 -15.05 13.99 14.31
N PRO A 247 -15.61 15.22 14.30
CA PRO A 247 -15.04 16.32 15.09
C PRO A 247 -15.09 15.99 16.58
N ARG A 248 -13.99 16.26 17.30
CA ARG A 248 -13.96 16.11 18.76
C ARG A 248 -15.04 16.98 19.38
N LYS A 249 -15.97 16.36 20.11
CA LYS A 249 -16.85 17.11 21.03
C LYS A 249 -15.95 17.94 21.97
N PRO A 250 -16.25 19.23 22.20
CA PRO A 250 -15.67 19.96 23.32
C PRO A 250 -15.89 19.16 24.61
N MET A 251 -14.88 19.12 25.48
CA MET A 251 -15.10 18.66 26.84
C MET A 251 -16.06 19.63 27.53
N PRO A 252 -16.98 19.16 28.39
CA PRO A 252 -17.75 20.06 29.24
C PRO A 252 -16.76 20.85 30.11
N HIS A 253 -16.84 22.18 30.08
CA HIS A 253 -16.30 22.97 31.18
C HIS A 253 -17.07 22.56 32.44
N GLN A 254 -16.35 22.29 33.52
CA GLN A 254 -16.97 22.26 34.84
C GLN A 254 -17.15 23.72 35.26
N ASP A 255 -18.41 24.13 35.47
CA ASP A 255 -18.72 25.45 35.99
C ASP A 255 -18.24 25.55 37.45
N SER A 256 -17.09 26.20 37.65
CA SER A 256 -16.69 26.72 38.96
C SER A 256 -17.48 28.01 39.20
N THR A 257 -18.62 27.90 39.87
CA THR A 257 -19.43 29.06 40.30
C THR A 257 -18.60 29.97 41.22
N PRO A 258 -18.45 31.27 40.91
CA PRO A 258 -17.92 32.23 41.87
C PRO A 258 -19.00 32.56 42.91
N GLU A 259 -18.66 32.44 44.20
CA GLU A 259 -19.43 33.10 45.27
C GLU A 259 -18.98 34.57 45.37
N ASP A 260 -19.90 35.49 45.15
CA ASP A 260 -19.67 36.94 45.27
C ASP A 260 -19.85 37.42 46.74
N PRO A 261 -19.26 38.56 47.13
CA PRO A 261 -19.09 38.91 48.53
C PRO A 261 -20.31 39.56 49.19
N ALA A 262 -20.50 39.29 50.48
CA ALA A 262 -21.42 40.02 51.35
C ALA A 262 -20.65 40.96 52.29
N THR A 263 -20.93 42.26 52.20
CA THR A 263 -20.40 43.32 53.08
C THR A 263 -21.23 43.51 54.35
N SER A 264 -20.59 43.92 55.44
CA SER A 264 -21.27 44.55 56.58
C SER A 264 -20.44 45.70 57.16
N GLU A 265 -21.00 46.90 57.19
CA GLU A 265 -20.52 48.08 57.93
C GLU A 265 -20.69 47.86 59.46
N ILE A 266 -19.96 48.53 60.36
CA ILE A 266 -20.32 49.73 61.18
C ILE A 266 -19.27 49.73 62.34
N ASP A 267 -18.72 50.83 62.91
CA ASP A 267 -18.84 52.29 62.71
C ASP A 267 -17.47 52.99 63.00
N PRO A 268 -17.27 54.28 62.67
CA PRO A 268 -16.09 55.09 63.01
C PRO A 268 -16.38 56.00 64.24
N PRO A 269 -15.67 57.12 64.52
CA PRO A 269 -14.30 57.54 64.17
C PRO A 269 -13.40 57.47 65.47
N ASN A 270 -12.62 58.42 66.02
CA ASN A 270 -12.25 59.81 65.71
C ASN A 270 -10.82 60.16 66.30
N PRO A 271 -10.42 61.35 66.83
CA PRO A 271 -9.01 61.78 66.78
C PRO A 271 -8.27 61.67 68.14
N SER A 272 -6.95 61.87 68.26
CA SER A 272 -6.07 62.79 67.50
C SER A 272 -4.62 62.31 67.43
#